data_AF-A0A7R9Z7R7-F1
#
_entry.id   AF-A0A7R9Z7R7-F1
#
_cell.length_a   1.000
_cell.length_b   1.000
_cell.length_c   1.000
_cell.angle_alpha   90.00
_cell.angle_beta   90.00
_cell.angle_gamma   90.00
#
_symmetry.space_group_name_H-M   'P 1'
#
loop_
_entity.id
_entity.type
_entity.pdbx_description
1 polymer ?
#
loop_
_entity_poly.entity_id
_entity_poly.type
_entity_poly.pdbx_seq_one_letter_code
_entity_poly.pdbx_strand_id
1 'polypeptide(L)'
;GSPGTYGAVGTTQTCTAQGFFGHGSFLSSALYNGSLAIYYVLSITHGWSERRCKRVEPLLHAIPLLIGWGTAIAALPLKLFNSLVWTCWIAELPINCGGQGQACIRGENASIYRWAFFHLFVWSNFVFLSICMGLVYHTVNKSERRTEKYQYSQEGQNTRKRKKSRKVAFQGLLYVIAYYATWIWNPINHIYFASEGYPNFALFFIQTCFNSMSGLFNSLIYLRPKYQKFKKKYPERTLQSFLKASFRRASQSDDENVTYG
;
A
#
# COMPACT_ATOMS: atom_id res chain seq x y z
N GLY A 1 19.83 -2.86 -24.50
CA GLY A 1 18.37 -2.70 -24.44
C GLY A 1 17.71 -3.98 -24.88
N SER A 2 16.39 -4.06 -24.80
CA SER A 2 15.64 -5.12 -25.47
C SER A 2 15.80 -4.93 -26.99
N PRO A 3 16.27 -5.94 -27.74
CA PRO A 3 16.37 -5.82 -29.19
C PRO A 3 15.00 -5.50 -29.81
N GLY A 4 14.94 -4.52 -30.70
CA GLY A 4 13.71 -4.17 -31.44
C GLY A 4 12.80 -3.11 -30.80
N THR A 5 13.19 -2.49 -29.68
CA THR A 5 12.44 -1.37 -29.08
C THR A 5 13.12 -0.02 -29.37
N TYR A 6 12.43 0.88 -30.07
CA TYR A 6 12.93 2.23 -30.38
C TYR A 6 13.26 3.00 -29.10
N GLY A 7 14.46 3.57 -29.00
CA GLY A 7 14.91 4.32 -27.81
C GLY A 7 15.36 3.47 -26.61
N ALA A 8 15.47 2.14 -26.74
CA ALA A 8 15.92 1.28 -25.63
C ALA A 8 17.44 1.30 -25.40
N VAL A 9 17.93 2.35 -24.73
CA VAL A 9 19.36 2.54 -24.41
C VAL A 9 19.81 1.76 -23.15
N GLY A 10 18.89 1.19 -22.37
CA GLY A 10 19.20 0.50 -21.10
C GLY A 10 19.98 -0.81 -21.25
N THR A 11 20.72 -1.22 -20.20
CA THR A 11 21.46 -2.50 -20.16
C THR A 11 20.76 -3.54 -19.28
N THR A 12 21.21 -4.79 -19.32
CA THR A 12 20.72 -5.85 -18.41
C THR A 12 20.97 -5.47 -16.95
N GLN A 13 22.09 -4.81 -16.65
CA GLN A 13 22.41 -4.36 -15.30
C GLN A 13 21.44 -3.27 -14.83
N THR A 14 21.18 -2.24 -15.65
CA THR A 14 20.23 -1.18 -15.28
C THR A 14 18.81 -1.75 -15.11
N CYS A 15 18.42 -2.70 -15.94
CA CYS A 15 17.14 -3.39 -15.83
C CYS A 15 17.04 -4.24 -14.55
N THR A 16 18.12 -4.95 -14.20
CA THR A 16 18.20 -5.71 -12.95
C THR A 16 18.04 -4.79 -11.74
N ALA A 17 18.73 -3.64 -11.74
CA ALA A 17 18.61 -2.65 -10.67
C ALA A 17 17.18 -2.07 -10.57
N GLN A 18 16.59 -1.67 -11.70
CA GLN A 18 15.21 -1.17 -11.75
C GLN A 18 14.22 -2.21 -11.21
N GLY A 19 14.33 -3.47 -11.66
CA GLY A 19 13.48 -4.56 -11.20
C GLY A 19 13.65 -4.85 -9.72
N PHE A 20 14.87 -4.81 -9.20
CA PHE A 20 15.19 -5.02 -7.79
C PHE A 20 14.54 -3.96 -6.89
N PHE A 21 14.83 -2.67 -7.15
CA PHE A 21 14.28 -1.58 -6.35
C PHE A 21 12.77 -1.46 -6.51
N GLY A 22 12.27 -1.66 -7.73
CA GLY A 22 10.85 -1.67 -8.04
C GLY A 22 10.11 -2.78 -7.29
N HIS A 23 10.58 -4.03 -7.38
CA HIS A 23 9.96 -5.17 -6.70
C HIS A 23 9.94 -5.00 -5.19
N GLY A 24 11.10 -4.72 -4.58
CA GLY A 24 11.21 -4.60 -3.13
C GLY A 24 10.33 -3.49 -2.56
N SER A 25 10.34 -2.32 -3.21
CA SER A 25 9.55 -1.17 -2.77
C SER A 25 8.05 -1.39 -2.99
N PHE A 26 7.65 -1.92 -4.14
CA PHE A 26 6.23 -2.09 -4.49
C PHE A 26 5.57 -3.14 -3.61
N LEU A 27 6.23 -4.28 -3.36
CA LEU A 27 5.71 -5.32 -2.47
C LEU A 27 5.68 -4.86 -1.00
N SER A 28 6.75 -4.22 -0.51
CA SER A 28 6.77 -3.67 0.86
C SER A 28 5.63 -2.67 1.08
N SER A 29 5.44 -1.74 0.12
CA SER A 29 4.37 -0.74 0.17
C SER A 29 2.97 -1.37 0.21
N ALA A 30 2.75 -2.44 -0.58
CA ALA A 30 1.50 -3.18 -0.54
C ALA A 30 1.22 -3.74 0.86
N LEU A 31 2.21 -4.42 1.45
CA LEU A 31 2.12 -5.07 2.77
C LEU A 31 2.02 -4.08 3.93
N TYR A 32 2.54 -2.85 3.78
CA TYR A 32 2.38 -1.79 4.78
C TYR A 32 0.91 -1.41 5.02
N ASN A 33 0.02 -1.60 4.04
CA ASN A 33 -1.41 -1.43 4.25
C ASN A 33 -1.95 -2.47 5.26
N GLY A 34 -1.42 -3.69 5.24
CA GLY A 34 -1.71 -4.72 6.23
C GLY A 34 -1.27 -4.29 7.64
N SER A 35 -0.07 -3.73 7.78
CA SER A 35 0.41 -3.16 9.05
C SER A 35 -0.49 -2.03 9.57
N LEU A 36 -0.97 -1.17 8.68
CA LEU A 36 -1.93 -0.11 9.03
C LEU A 36 -3.28 -0.70 9.47
N ALA A 37 -3.76 -1.76 8.82
CA ALA A 37 -4.98 -2.45 9.23
C ALA A 37 -4.84 -3.12 10.60
N ILE A 38 -3.69 -3.74 10.90
CA ILE A 38 -3.38 -4.26 12.24
C ILE A 38 -3.45 -3.13 13.27
N TYR A 39 -2.83 -1.99 12.99
CA TYR A 39 -2.91 -0.83 13.87
C TYR A 39 -4.37 -0.39 14.14
N TYR A 40 -5.24 -0.39 13.13
CA TYR A 40 -6.66 -0.09 13.31
C TYR A 40 -7.38 -1.14 14.15
N VAL A 41 -7.11 -2.43 13.94
CA VAL A 41 -7.68 -3.52 14.76
C VAL A 41 -7.23 -3.38 16.22
N LEU A 42 -5.94 -3.18 16.47
CA LEU A 42 -5.40 -3.04 17.83
C LEU A 42 -5.99 -1.81 18.54
N SER A 43 -6.04 -0.66 17.86
CA SER A 43 -6.50 0.59 18.46
C SER A 43 -8.02 0.67 18.63
N ILE A 44 -8.81 0.13 17.70
CA ILE A 44 -10.29 0.23 17.72
C ILE A 44 -10.90 -1.00 18.36
N THR A 45 -10.53 -2.20 17.91
CA THR A 45 -11.15 -3.45 18.36
C THR A 45 -10.66 -3.83 19.74
N HIS A 46 -9.33 -3.79 19.95
CA HIS A 46 -8.74 -4.14 21.25
C HIS A 46 -8.54 -2.92 22.18
N GLY A 47 -8.82 -1.71 21.71
CA GLY A 47 -8.72 -0.49 22.52
C GLY A 47 -7.31 -0.22 23.05
N TRP A 48 -6.26 -0.66 22.34
CA TRP A 48 -4.88 -0.48 22.77
C TRP A 48 -4.51 1.01 22.84
N SER A 49 -3.75 1.36 23.88
CA SER A 49 -3.17 2.70 23.99
C SER A 49 -1.99 2.86 23.04
N GLU A 50 -1.67 4.10 22.67
CA GLU A 50 -0.52 4.40 21.79
C GLU A 50 0.78 3.79 22.32
N ARG A 51 1.00 3.82 23.65
CA ARG A 51 2.17 3.19 24.28
C ARG A 51 2.27 1.69 24.01
N ARG A 52 1.13 0.98 23.97
CA ARG A 52 1.10 -0.45 23.64
C ARG A 52 1.33 -0.68 22.15
N CYS A 53 0.76 0.15 21.28
CA CYS A 53 1.00 0.07 19.83
C CYS A 53 2.48 0.29 19.48
N LYS A 54 3.18 1.21 20.16
CA LYS A 54 4.62 1.45 19.96
C LYS A 54 5.49 0.22 20.22
N ARG A 55 5.04 -0.73 21.06
CA ARG A 55 5.81 -1.96 21.32
C ARG A 55 5.78 -2.94 20.15
N VAL A 56 4.70 -2.93 19.37
CA VAL A 56 4.57 -3.80 18.19
C VAL A 56 4.98 -3.10 16.89
N GLU A 57 5.17 -1.79 16.92
CA GLU A 57 5.60 -0.96 15.79
C GLU A 57 6.84 -1.51 15.06
N PRO A 58 7.92 -1.95 15.73
CA PRO A 58 9.07 -2.54 15.03
C PRO A 58 8.69 -3.77 14.19
N LEU A 59 7.79 -4.62 14.69
CA LEU A 59 7.31 -5.80 13.96
C LEU A 59 6.45 -5.40 12.75
N LEU A 60 5.62 -4.37 12.90
CA LEU A 60 4.78 -3.82 11.82
C LEU A 60 5.60 -3.22 10.68
N HIS A 61 6.86 -2.82 10.92
CA HIS A 61 7.80 -2.39 9.89
C HIS A 61 8.66 -3.54 9.36
N ALA A 62 9.14 -4.42 10.25
CA ALA A 62 10.03 -5.51 9.90
C ALA A 62 9.37 -6.50 8.93
N ILE A 63 8.12 -6.91 9.16
CA ILE A 63 7.45 -7.92 8.33
C ILE A 63 7.34 -7.47 6.85
N PRO A 64 6.75 -6.30 6.52
CA PRO A 64 6.69 -5.83 5.13
C PRO A 64 8.07 -5.71 4.47
N LEU A 65 9.06 -5.18 5.19
CA LEU A 65 10.40 -4.96 4.65
C LEU A 65 11.15 -6.28 4.41
N LEU A 66 11.09 -7.21 5.36
CA LEU A 66 11.74 -8.51 5.24
C LEU A 66 11.14 -9.32 4.09
N ILE A 67 9.82 -9.30 3.92
CA ILE A 67 9.18 -9.99 2.80
C ILE A 67 9.54 -9.30 1.48
N GLY A 68 9.31 -7.99 1.36
CA GLY A 68 9.53 -7.27 0.11
C GLY A 68 10.98 -7.28 -0.37
N TRP A 69 11.93 -6.94 0.51
CA TRP A 69 13.35 -6.95 0.16
C TRP A 69 13.95 -8.35 0.16
N GLY A 70 13.45 -9.27 1.00
CA GLY A 70 13.89 -10.66 0.99
C GLY A 70 13.59 -11.35 -0.33
N THR A 71 12.38 -11.20 -0.87
CA THR A 71 12.04 -11.74 -2.20
C THR A 71 12.83 -11.04 -3.32
N ALA A 72 13.08 -9.73 -3.20
CA ALA A 72 13.92 -9.00 -4.16
C ALA A 72 15.36 -9.53 -4.17
N ILE A 73 15.96 -9.79 -3.00
CA ILE A 73 17.30 -10.35 -2.86
C ILE A 73 17.35 -11.78 -3.40
N ALA A 74 16.37 -12.62 -3.03
CA ALA A 74 16.28 -14.00 -3.51
C ALA A 74 16.15 -14.09 -5.03
N ALA A 75 15.55 -13.08 -5.68
CA ALA A 75 15.40 -13.01 -7.12
C ALA A 75 16.70 -12.69 -7.89
N LEU A 76 17.72 -12.13 -7.23
CA LEU A 76 19.00 -11.76 -7.86
C LEU A 76 19.82 -12.97 -8.36
N PRO A 77 20.16 -13.99 -7.54
CA PRO A 77 20.94 -15.14 -8.00
C PRO A 77 20.21 -15.94 -9.08
N LEU A 78 18.88 -15.92 -9.05
CA LEU A 78 17.99 -16.54 -10.03
C LEU A 78 17.88 -15.76 -11.35
N LYS A 79 18.52 -14.58 -11.45
CA LYS A 79 18.51 -13.70 -12.65
C LYS A 79 17.09 -13.39 -13.14
N LEU A 80 16.14 -13.23 -12.22
CA LEU A 80 14.71 -13.09 -12.54
C LEU A 80 14.35 -11.71 -13.10
N PHE A 81 15.11 -10.66 -12.76
CA PHE A 81 14.81 -9.30 -13.23
C PHE A 81 15.26 -9.11 -14.68
N ASN A 82 14.27 -9.05 -15.57
CA ASN A 82 14.42 -8.91 -17.01
C ASN A 82 13.37 -7.92 -17.57
N SER A 83 13.52 -7.54 -18.83
CA SER A 83 12.63 -6.56 -19.46
C SER A 83 11.26 -7.14 -19.79
N LEU A 84 10.21 -6.41 -19.42
CA LEU A 84 8.80 -6.63 -19.78
C LEU A 84 8.30 -5.47 -20.65
N VAL A 85 9.00 -5.20 -21.75
CA VAL A 85 8.68 -4.16 -22.75
C VAL A 85 8.75 -2.73 -22.19
N TRP A 86 7.89 -2.37 -21.23
CA TRP A 86 7.75 -1.03 -20.64
C TRP A 86 8.37 -0.89 -19.24
N THR A 87 8.73 -2.02 -18.60
CA THR A 87 9.33 -2.03 -17.27
C THR A 87 10.33 -3.18 -17.13
N CYS A 88 11.03 -3.24 -16.00
CA CYS A 88 11.87 -4.35 -15.62
C CYS A 88 11.28 -5.03 -14.37
N TRP A 89 11.05 -6.33 -14.45
CA TRP A 89 10.44 -7.10 -13.36
C TRP A 89 10.79 -8.59 -13.48
N ILE A 90 10.19 -9.44 -12.65
CA ILE A 90 10.35 -10.89 -12.73
C ILE A 90 9.84 -11.35 -14.10
N ALA A 91 10.73 -11.82 -14.97
CA ALA A 91 10.38 -12.27 -16.32
C ALA A 91 11.43 -13.21 -16.89
N GLU A 92 11.03 -13.99 -17.87
CA GLU A 92 11.92 -14.87 -18.64
C GLU A 92 12.53 -14.13 -19.83
N LEU A 93 13.74 -14.54 -20.23
CA LEU A 93 14.46 -13.98 -21.38
C LEU A 93 15.13 -15.11 -22.18
N PRO A 94 14.86 -15.24 -23.51
CA PRO A 94 13.87 -14.50 -24.31
C PRO A 94 12.42 -14.64 -23.78
N ILE A 95 11.55 -13.71 -24.14
CA ILE A 95 10.14 -13.74 -23.69
C ILE A 95 9.51 -15.08 -24.12
N ASN A 96 8.82 -15.77 -23.21
CA ASN A 96 8.15 -17.06 -23.42
C ASN A 96 9.08 -18.25 -23.75
N CYS A 97 10.37 -18.21 -23.41
CA CYS A 97 11.29 -19.34 -23.63
C CYS A 97 10.83 -20.64 -22.93
N GLY A 98 10.26 -20.57 -21.73
CA GLY A 98 9.85 -21.76 -20.97
C GLY A 98 8.68 -22.54 -21.57
N GLY A 99 7.88 -21.92 -22.45
CA GLY A 99 6.74 -22.56 -23.10
C GLY A 99 7.03 -23.16 -24.48
N GLN A 100 8.17 -22.83 -25.09
CA GLN A 100 8.48 -23.18 -26.49
C GLN A 100 9.58 -24.23 -26.65
N GLY A 101 9.98 -24.90 -25.56
CA GLY A 101 11.06 -25.90 -25.59
C GLY A 101 12.46 -25.30 -25.83
N GLN A 102 12.60 -23.97 -25.75
CA GLN A 102 13.87 -23.27 -25.86
C GLN A 102 14.45 -22.98 -24.46
N ALA A 103 15.75 -23.20 -24.28
CA ALA A 103 16.41 -22.88 -23.02
C ALA A 103 16.38 -21.35 -22.74
N CYS A 104 15.96 -20.97 -21.54
CA CYS A 104 15.97 -19.59 -21.09
C CYS A 104 17.39 -19.15 -20.72
N ILE A 105 17.82 -17.98 -21.21
CA ILE A 105 19.14 -17.40 -20.86
C ILE A 105 19.07 -16.81 -19.44
N ARG A 106 17.93 -16.23 -19.08
CA ARG A 106 17.66 -15.65 -17.76
C ARG A 106 16.20 -15.85 -17.38
N GLY A 107 15.92 -15.88 -16.07
CA GLY A 107 14.55 -15.93 -15.58
C GLY A 107 13.85 -17.27 -15.82
N GLU A 108 14.59 -18.37 -15.74
CA GLU A 108 13.99 -19.71 -15.82
C GLU A 108 12.90 -19.87 -14.76
N ASN A 109 11.76 -20.42 -15.15
CA ASN A 109 10.57 -20.54 -14.30
C ASN A 109 10.03 -19.20 -13.76
N ALA A 110 10.29 -18.05 -14.40
CA ALA A 110 9.85 -16.74 -13.91
C ALA A 110 8.35 -16.68 -13.56
N SER A 111 7.49 -17.43 -14.27
CA SER A 111 6.06 -17.52 -13.97
C SER A 111 5.77 -18.02 -12.54
N ILE A 112 6.42 -19.10 -12.09
CA ILE A 112 6.21 -19.63 -10.74
C ILE A 112 6.73 -18.65 -9.68
N TYR A 113 7.84 -17.97 -9.96
CA TYR A 113 8.42 -16.98 -9.06
C TYR A 113 7.57 -15.70 -8.99
N ARG A 114 6.90 -15.26 -10.05
CA ARG A 114 5.91 -14.15 -9.96
C ARG A 114 4.82 -14.46 -8.94
N TRP A 115 4.31 -15.68 -8.98
CA TRP A 115 3.29 -16.13 -8.03
C TRP A 115 3.84 -16.21 -6.61
N ALA A 116 4.95 -16.92 -6.41
CA ALA A 116 5.54 -17.15 -5.10
C ALA A 116 6.07 -15.86 -4.45
N PHE A 117 6.77 -15.02 -5.21
CA PHE A 117 7.47 -13.84 -4.67
C PHE A 117 6.63 -12.57 -4.68
N PHE A 118 5.46 -12.56 -5.32
CA PHE A 118 4.66 -11.34 -5.42
C PHE A 118 3.17 -11.57 -5.24
N HIS A 119 2.53 -12.30 -6.16
CA HIS A 119 1.07 -12.37 -6.17
C HIS A 119 0.51 -13.03 -4.91
N LEU A 120 1.12 -14.11 -4.41
CA LEU A 120 0.71 -14.78 -3.18
C LEU A 120 0.58 -13.79 -2.00
N PHE A 121 1.59 -12.94 -1.82
CA PHE A 121 1.61 -11.95 -0.74
C PHE A 121 0.57 -10.85 -0.93
N VAL A 122 0.44 -10.33 -2.16
CA VAL A 122 -0.56 -9.30 -2.48
C VAL A 122 -1.98 -9.81 -2.25
N TRP A 123 -2.32 -11.00 -2.78
CA TRP A 123 -3.63 -11.60 -2.61
C TRP A 123 -3.94 -11.92 -1.14
N SER A 124 -2.97 -12.47 -0.42
CA SER A 124 -3.11 -12.71 1.02
C SER A 124 -3.39 -11.39 1.77
N ASN A 125 -2.73 -10.30 1.38
CA ASN A 125 -2.96 -8.98 1.95
C ASN A 125 -4.37 -8.44 1.63
N PHE A 126 -4.90 -8.62 0.42
CA PHE A 126 -6.28 -8.25 0.08
C PHE A 126 -7.32 -8.93 1.00
N VAL A 127 -7.17 -10.24 1.18
CA VAL A 127 -8.06 -11.02 2.05
C VAL A 127 -7.91 -10.55 3.50
N PHE A 128 -6.67 -10.38 3.95
CA PHE A 128 -6.36 -9.91 5.30
C PHE A 128 -6.97 -8.53 5.60
N LEU A 129 -6.83 -7.57 4.68
CA LEU A 129 -7.41 -6.23 4.81
C LEU A 129 -8.94 -6.27 4.91
N SER A 130 -9.60 -7.12 4.12
CA SER A 130 -11.04 -7.31 4.17
C SER A 130 -11.49 -7.81 5.54
N ILE A 131 -10.79 -8.82 6.09
CA ILE A 131 -11.07 -9.38 7.41
C ILE A 131 -10.88 -8.31 8.49
N CYS A 132 -9.72 -7.63 8.50
CA CYS A 132 -9.44 -6.58 9.48
C CYS A 132 -10.47 -5.46 9.47
N MET A 133 -10.86 -4.97 8.28
CA MET A 133 -11.86 -3.92 8.17
C MET A 133 -13.25 -4.41 8.58
N GLY A 134 -13.61 -5.64 8.25
CA GLY A 134 -14.84 -6.28 8.73
C GLY A 134 -14.90 -6.34 10.26
N LEU A 135 -13.80 -6.74 10.92
CA LEU A 135 -13.70 -6.77 12.38
C LEU A 135 -13.80 -5.39 13.02
N VAL A 136 -13.13 -4.38 12.44
CA VAL A 136 -13.21 -2.99 12.90
C VAL A 136 -14.64 -2.47 12.78
N TYR A 137 -15.27 -2.65 11.62
CA TYR A 137 -16.63 -2.17 11.36
C TYR A 137 -17.66 -2.87 12.26
N HIS A 138 -17.56 -4.20 12.40
CA HIS A 138 -18.41 -4.96 13.31
C HIS A 138 -18.25 -4.48 14.76
N THR A 139 -17.02 -4.22 15.22
CA THR A 139 -16.78 -3.74 16.58
C THR A 139 -17.32 -2.34 16.80
N VAL A 140 -17.19 -1.45 15.82
CA VAL A 140 -17.79 -0.12 15.86
C VAL A 140 -19.31 -0.25 15.97
N ASN A 141 -19.97 -1.02 15.10
CA ASN A 141 -21.43 -1.19 15.14
C ASN A 141 -21.92 -1.78 16.46
N LYS A 142 -21.20 -2.79 16.99
CA LYS A 142 -21.51 -3.38 18.30
C LYS A 142 -21.33 -2.37 19.43
N SER A 143 -20.30 -1.53 19.36
CA SER A 143 -20.06 -0.47 20.34
C SER A 143 -21.15 0.60 20.31
N GLU A 144 -21.71 0.91 19.13
CA GLU A 144 -22.83 1.86 18.99
C GLU A 144 -24.12 1.28 19.59
N ARG A 145 -24.50 0.06 19.23
CA ARG A 145 -25.73 -0.60 19.72
C ARG A 145 -25.76 -0.81 21.23
N ARG A 146 -24.62 -1.17 21.84
CA ARG A 146 -24.55 -1.36 23.30
C ARG A 146 -24.72 -0.04 24.04
N THR A 147 -24.20 1.05 23.48
CA THR A 147 -24.22 2.36 24.14
C THR A 147 -25.59 3.04 23.99
N GLU A 148 -26.32 2.80 22.91
CA GLU A 148 -27.71 3.25 22.73
C GLU A 148 -28.64 2.71 23.83
N LYS A 149 -28.37 1.49 24.34
CA LYS A 149 -29.14 0.91 25.46
C LYS A 149 -28.85 1.53 26.84
N TYR A 150 -27.74 2.27 27.00
CA TYR A 150 -27.32 2.87 28.27
C TYR A 150 -27.27 4.40 28.24
N GLN A 151 -28.13 5.04 27.44
CA GLN A 151 -28.17 6.49 27.25
C GLN A 151 -28.37 7.32 28.54
N TYR A 152 -28.78 6.71 29.65
CA TYR A 152 -29.28 7.45 30.81
C TYR A 152 -28.23 7.86 31.88
N SER A 153 -26.93 7.52 31.78
CA SER A 153 -26.01 7.75 32.93
C SER A 153 -24.61 8.33 32.64
N GLN A 154 -24.13 8.45 31.39
CA GLN A 154 -22.81 9.05 31.09
C GLN A 154 -22.75 9.75 29.72
N GLU A 155 -23.50 10.83 29.57
CA GLU A 155 -23.81 11.42 28.26
C GLU A 155 -22.65 12.20 27.60
N GLY A 156 -21.70 12.73 28.38
CA GLY A 156 -20.61 13.57 27.87
C GLY A 156 -19.35 12.82 27.38
N GLN A 157 -18.79 11.94 28.20
CA GLN A 157 -17.49 11.30 27.91
C GLN A 157 -17.60 10.17 26.87
N ASN A 158 -18.66 9.34 26.95
CA ASN A 158 -18.88 8.23 26.02
C ASN A 158 -19.19 8.72 24.60
N THR A 159 -19.95 9.83 24.47
CA THR A 159 -20.25 10.45 23.18
C THR A 159 -18.99 10.97 22.47
N ARG A 160 -18.06 11.59 23.20
CA ARG A 160 -16.78 12.06 22.62
C ARG A 160 -15.88 10.91 22.19
N LYS A 161 -15.82 9.82 22.99
CA LYS A 161 -15.06 8.61 22.66
C LYS A 161 -15.64 7.91 21.41
N ARG A 162 -16.97 7.80 21.28
CA ARG A 162 -17.67 7.26 20.10
C ARG A 162 -17.36 8.04 18.83
N LYS A 163 -17.51 9.37 18.87
CA LYS A 163 -17.20 10.24 17.73
C LYS A 163 -15.73 10.12 17.31
N LYS A 164 -14.82 9.86 18.25
CA LYS A 164 -13.40 9.59 17.93
C LYS A 164 -13.24 8.23 17.25
N SER A 165 -13.74 7.13 17.84
CA SER A 165 -13.60 5.78 17.27
C SER A 165 -14.22 5.66 15.87
N ARG A 166 -15.41 6.22 15.64
CA ARG A 166 -16.06 6.22 14.32
C ARG A 166 -15.25 6.96 13.26
N LYS A 167 -14.64 8.09 13.63
CA LYS A 167 -13.76 8.84 12.71
C LYS A 167 -12.51 8.06 12.34
N VAL A 168 -11.88 7.38 13.30
CA VAL A 168 -10.69 6.55 13.06
C VAL A 168 -11.06 5.33 12.20
N ALA A 169 -12.18 4.66 12.48
CA ALA A 169 -12.67 3.56 11.66
C ALA A 169 -12.95 3.98 10.21
N PHE A 170 -13.62 5.12 10.02
CA PHE A 170 -13.86 5.67 8.69
C PHE A 170 -12.57 6.03 7.96
N GLN A 171 -11.57 6.52 8.68
CA GLN A 171 -10.25 6.78 8.11
C GLN A 171 -9.60 5.47 7.63
N GLY A 172 -9.67 4.40 8.42
CA GLY A 172 -9.21 3.09 7.99
C GLY A 172 -9.94 2.58 6.76
N LEU A 173 -11.27 2.74 6.70
CA LEU A 173 -12.07 2.33 5.54
C LEU A 173 -11.61 3.04 4.26
N LEU A 174 -11.32 4.35 4.33
CA LEU A 174 -10.80 5.09 3.18
C LEU A 174 -9.45 4.55 2.70
N TYR A 175 -8.56 4.14 3.61
CA TYR A 175 -7.28 3.53 3.22
C TYR A 175 -7.48 2.21 2.49
N VAL A 176 -8.41 1.36 2.95
CA VAL A 176 -8.72 0.10 2.27
C VAL A 176 -9.34 0.34 0.89
N ILE A 177 -10.26 1.30 0.76
CA ILE A 177 -10.85 1.65 -0.53
C ILE A 177 -9.79 2.18 -1.50
N ALA A 178 -8.89 3.05 -1.03
CA ALA A 178 -7.78 3.54 -1.84
C ALA A 178 -6.85 2.41 -2.28
N TYR A 179 -6.54 1.48 -1.38
CA TYR A 179 -5.76 0.29 -1.72
C TYR A 179 -6.45 -0.55 -2.80
N TYR A 180 -7.76 -0.83 -2.68
CA TYR A 180 -8.48 -1.59 -3.70
C TYR A 180 -8.56 -0.87 -5.03
N ALA A 181 -8.88 0.44 -5.04
CA ALA A 181 -8.94 1.23 -6.26
C ALA A 181 -7.60 1.25 -7.02
N THR A 182 -6.49 1.14 -6.30
CA THR A 182 -5.15 1.14 -6.89
C THR A 182 -4.72 -0.23 -7.36
N TRP A 183 -4.96 -1.27 -6.56
CA TRP A 183 -4.41 -2.59 -6.79
C TRP A 183 -5.32 -3.56 -7.54
N ILE A 184 -6.63 -3.28 -7.66
CA ILE A 184 -7.60 -4.18 -8.33
C ILE A 184 -7.35 -4.34 -9.83
N TRP A 185 -6.61 -3.42 -10.46
CA TRP A 185 -6.31 -3.50 -11.89
C TRP A 185 -5.32 -4.61 -12.23
N ASN A 186 -4.38 -4.94 -11.34
CA ASN A 186 -3.45 -6.06 -11.55
C ASN A 186 -4.16 -7.40 -11.79
N PRO A 187 -5.08 -7.84 -10.91
CA PRO A 187 -5.79 -9.10 -11.14
C PRO A 187 -6.74 -9.04 -12.33
N ILE A 188 -7.37 -7.90 -12.61
CA ILE A 188 -8.20 -7.73 -13.81
C ILE A 188 -7.34 -7.93 -15.07
N ASN A 189 -6.18 -7.31 -15.15
CA ASN A 189 -5.25 -7.48 -16.27
C ASN A 189 -4.78 -8.93 -16.41
N HIS A 190 -4.48 -9.61 -15.29
CA HIS A 190 -4.08 -11.02 -15.31
C HIS A 190 -5.21 -11.95 -15.80
N ILE A 191 -6.43 -11.76 -15.31
CA ILE A 191 -7.60 -12.55 -15.72
C ILE A 191 -7.89 -12.31 -17.21
N TYR A 192 -7.86 -11.04 -17.64
CA TYR A 192 -8.05 -10.68 -19.05
C TYR A 192 -6.99 -11.31 -19.96
N PHE A 193 -5.71 -11.22 -19.58
CA PHE A 193 -4.63 -11.84 -20.35
C PHE A 193 -4.78 -13.36 -20.42
N ALA A 194 -5.25 -13.99 -19.34
CA ALA A 194 -5.52 -15.43 -19.32
C ALA A 194 -6.72 -15.83 -20.20
N SER A 195 -7.72 -14.95 -20.37
CA SER A 195 -8.90 -15.24 -21.20
C SER A 195 -8.70 -14.94 -22.69
N GLU A 196 -8.07 -13.81 -23.01
CA GLU A 196 -7.94 -13.32 -24.38
C GLU A 196 -6.60 -13.71 -25.03
N GLY A 197 -5.58 -14.02 -24.24
CA GLY A 197 -4.24 -14.37 -24.73
C GLY A 197 -3.41 -13.19 -25.25
N TYR A 198 -3.92 -11.95 -25.21
CA TYR A 198 -3.19 -10.74 -25.60
C TYR A 198 -3.38 -9.60 -24.59
N PRO A 199 -2.39 -8.68 -24.46
CA PRO A 199 -2.49 -7.56 -23.53
C PRO A 199 -3.46 -6.47 -24.02
N ASN A 200 -4.29 -5.92 -23.13
CA ASN A 200 -5.15 -4.76 -23.44
C ASN A 200 -4.49 -3.45 -22.99
N PHE A 201 -4.18 -2.58 -23.96
CA PHE A 201 -3.51 -1.31 -23.68
C PHE A 201 -4.29 -0.42 -22.70
N ALA A 202 -5.61 -0.32 -22.83
CA ALA A 202 -6.43 0.54 -21.97
C ALA A 202 -6.38 0.09 -20.50
N LEU A 203 -6.46 -1.22 -20.25
CA LEU A 203 -6.35 -1.77 -18.89
C LEU A 203 -4.96 -1.57 -18.28
N PHE A 204 -3.89 -1.71 -19.08
CA PHE A 204 -2.52 -1.41 -18.63
C PHE A 204 -2.32 0.08 -18.34
N PHE A 205 -2.89 0.96 -19.17
CA PHE A 205 -2.84 2.41 -18.97
C PHE A 205 -3.53 2.80 -17.66
N ILE A 206 -4.76 2.33 -17.42
CA ILE A 206 -5.50 2.57 -16.18
C ILE A 206 -4.72 2.06 -14.97
N GLN A 207 -4.20 0.82 -15.03
CA GLN A 207 -3.38 0.26 -13.96
C GLN A 207 -2.18 1.17 -13.62
N THR A 208 -1.47 1.65 -14.64
CA THR A 208 -0.29 2.48 -14.45
C THR A 208 -0.63 3.82 -13.80
N CYS A 209 -1.72 4.46 -14.23
CA CYS A 209 -2.23 5.69 -13.62
C CYS A 209 -2.59 5.48 -12.15
N PHE A 210 -3.39 4.47 -11.84
CA PHE A 210 -3.87 4.23 -10.47
C PHE A 210 -2.74 3.79 -9.53
N ASN A 211 -1.81 2.93 -9.97
CA ASN A 211 -0.63 2.57 -9.18
C ASN A 211 0.20 3.81 -8.81
N SER A 212 0.36 4.74 -9.76
CA SER A 212 1.09 6.01 -9.53
C SER A 212 0.37 6.95 -8.57
N MET A 213 -0.96 6.90 -8.52
CA MET A 213 -1.79 7.72 -7.61
C MET A 213 -1.90 7.17 -6.18
N SER A 214 -1.38 5.97 -5.91
CA SER A 214 -1.47 5.35 -4.58
C SER A 214 -0.92 6.23 -3.45
N GLY A 215 0.23 6.87 -3.67
CA GLY A 215 0.82 7.81 -2.72
C GLY A 215 -0.03 9.07 -2.50
N LEU A 216 -0.66 9.57 -3.57
CA LEU A 216 -1.54 10.74 -3.51
C LEU A 216 -2.78 10.45 -2.66
N PHE A 217 -3.45 9.32 -2.88
CA PHE A 217 -4.63 8.93 -2.10
C PHE A 217 -4.30 8.80 -0.61
N ASN A 218 -3.20 8.12 -0.28
CA ASN A 218 -2.77 7.95 1.11
C ASN A 218 -2.47 9.29 1.80
N SER A 219 -1.84 10.23 1.07
CA SER A 219 -1.55 11.58 1.56
C SER A 219 -2.83 12.38 1.83
N LEU A 220 -3.80 12.33 0.92
CA LEU A 220 -5.09 13.01 1.08
C LEU A 220 -5.87 12.46 2.30
N ILE A 221 -5.87 11.14 2.48
CA ILE A 221 -6.55 10.49 3.62
C ILE A 221 -5.88 10.89 4.94
N TYR A 222 -4.54 10.94 4.98
CA TYR A 222 -3.78 11.35 6.16
C TYR A 222 -4.04 12.81 6.55
N LEU A 223 -4.14 13.70 5.56
CA LEU A 223 -4.35 15.13 5.77
C LEU A 223 -5.80 15.48 6.16
N ARG A 224 -6.78 14.69 5.71
CA ARG A 224 -8.22 14.93 5.96
C ARG A 224 -8.57 15.24 7.42
N PRO A 225 -8.20 14.45 8.45
CA PRO A 225 -8.55 14.75 9.84
C PRO A 225 -7.86 16.03 10.36
N LYS A 226 -6.65 16.35 9.88
CA LYS A 226 -5.94 17.58 10.25
C LYS A 226 -6.64 18.80 9.65
N TYR A 227 -7.02 18.72 8.37
CA TYR A 227 -7.76 19.76 7.67
C TYR A 227 -9.13 20.02 8.33
N GLN A 228 -9.88 18.97 8.67
CA GLN A 228 -11.17 19.12 9.34
C GLN A 228 -11.06 19.83 10.71
N LYS A 229 -10.00 19.54 11.48
CA LYS A 229 -9.72 20.24 12.75
C LYS A 229 -9.37 21.71 12.50
N PHE A 230 -8.55 21.98 11.48
CA PHE A 230 -8.18 23.35 11.10
C PHE A 230 -9.39 24.17 10.66
N LYS A 231 -10.23 23.63 9.76
CA LYS A 231 -11.43 24.30 9.27
C LYS A 231 -12.45 24.57 10.38
N LYS A 232 -12.57 23.67 11.36
CA LYS A 232 -13.42 23.91 12.54
C LYS A 232 -12.90 25.05 13.42
N LYS A 233 -11.59 25.23 13.51
CA LYS A 233 -10.96 26.29 14.31
C LYS A 233 -10.92 27.63 13.56
N TYR A 234 -10.81 27.59 12.24
CA TYR A 234 -10.69 28.77 11.37
C TYR A 234 -11.63 28.61 10.16
N PRO A 235 -12.95 28.82 10.33
CA PRO A 235 -13.93 28.63 9.27
C PRO A 235 -13.67 29.52 8.05
N GLU A 236 -13.21 30.76 8.27
CA GLU A 236 -12.94 31.73 7.20
C GLU A 236 -11.72 31.39 6.33
N ARG A 237 -10.85 30.49 6.81
CA ARG A 237 -9.56 30.23 6.17
C ARG A 237 -9.63 29.13 5.11
N THR A 238 -8.90 29.33 4.02
CA THR A 238 -8.90 28.48 2.82
C THR A 238 -7.90 27.32 2.92
N LEU A 239 -8.03 26.33 2.03
CA LEU A 239 -7.12 25.17 1.97
C LEU A 239 -5.65 25.57 1.82
N GLN A 240 -5.35 26.61 1.02
CA GLN A 240 -3.98 27.11 0.85
C GLN A 240 -3.35 27.56 2.17
N SER A 241 -4.13 28.21 3.04
CA SER A 241 -3.63 28.65 4.34
C SER A 241 -3.32 27.48 5.28
N PHE A 242 -4.09 26.39 5.19
CA PHE A 242 -3.82 25.14 5.92
C PHE A 242 -2.53 24.47 5.42
N LEU A 243 -2.34 24.39 4.11
CA LEU A 243 -1.13 23.82 3.52
C LEU A 243 0.09 24.65 3.93
N LYS A 244 0.06 25.99 3.75
CA LYS A 244 1.14 26.89 4.20
C LYS A 244 1.46 26.74 5.69
N ALA A 245 0.45 26.63 6.55
CA ALA A 245 0.65 26.43 7.99
C ALA A 245 1.22 25.04 8.33
N SER A 246 0.83 24.00 7.59
CA SER A 246 1.34 22.63 7.80
C SER A 246 2.79 22.50 7.36
N PHE A 247 3.18 23.11 6.23
CA PHE A 247 4.56 23.16 5.76
C PHE A 247 5.46 23.99 6.69
N ARG A 248 4.99 25.15 7.19
CA ARG A 248 5.76 25.94 8.17
C ARG A 248 6.03 25.21 9.48
N ARG A 249 5.06 24.42 9.97
CA ARG A 249 5.28 23.62 11.19
C ARG A 249 6.26 22.48 10.98
N ALA A 250 6.28 21.88 9.79
CA ALA A 250 7.26 20.84 9.46
C ALA A 250 8.68 21.41 9.45
N SER A 251 8.90 22.59 8.86
CA SER A 251 10.24 23.20 8.85
C SER A 251 10.73 23.57 10.26
N GLN A 252 9.85 24.09 11.12
CA GLN A 252 10.22 24.44 12.51
C GLN A 252 10.54 23.23 13.39
N SER A 253 9.87 22.08 13.18
CA SER A 253 10.20 20.86 13.93
C SER A 253 11.51 20.20 13.49
N ASP A 254 11.95 20.45 12.27
CA ASP A 254 13.24 19.98 11.77
C ASP A 254 14.39 20.84 12.32
N ASP A 255 14.19 22.15 12.46
CA ASP A 255 15.16 23.07 13.08
C ASP A 255 15.39 22.80 14.58
N GLU A 256 14.34 22.47 15.35
CA GLU A 256 14.48 22.13 16.78
C GLU A 256 15.24 20.82 17.01
N ASN A 257 15.18 19.84 16.08
CA ASN A 257 15.90 18.58 16.22
C ASN A 257 17.39 18.68 15.81
N VAL A 258 17.77 19.67 15.01
CA VAL A 258 19.19 19.91 14.64
C VAL A 258 19.93 20.69 15.74
N THR A 259 19.22 21.42 16.61
CA THR A 259 19.85 22.26 17.63
C THR A 259 20.17 21.50 18.94
N TYR A 260 19.72 20.24 19.06
CA TYR A 260 19.97 19.36 20.23
C TYR A 260 20.64 18.03 19.87
N GLY A 261 21.30 17.95 18.70
CA GLY A 261 22.13 16.81 18.28
C GLY A 261 23.59 17.00 18.61
#